data_AF-A0A315VKL8-F1
#
_entry.id   AF-A0A315VKL8-F1
#
_cell.length_a   1.000
_cell.length_b   1.000
_cell.length_c   1.000
_cell.angle_alpha   90.00
_cell.angle_beta   90.00
_cell.angle_gamma   90.00
#
_symmetry.space_group_name_H-M   'P 1'
#
loop_
_entity.id
_entity.type
_entity.pdbx_description
1 polymer ?
#
loop_
_entity_poly.entity_id
_entity_poly.type
_entity_poly.pdbx_seq_one_letter_code
_entity_poly.pdbx_strand_id
1 'polypeptide(L)'
;MRLTEKEHETLPIDIVLQTLLSFVMTCYGIVHIAGEFKDMDASSELKNKTFDTLRNHPSFYLFNHRGRVLFRTPKEEPSSNQQALPNPLRLRKLEH
;
A
#
# COMPACT_ATOMS: atom_id res chain seq x y z
N MET A 1 -41.11 -31.49 22.26
CA MET A 1 -41.04 -30.08 21.75
C MET A 1 -42.37 -29.36 21.93
N ARG A 2 -42.39 -28.02 22.02
CA ARG A 2 -43.51 -27.18 22.52
C ARG A 2 -44.92 -27.50 21.99
N LEU A 3 -45.07 -27.91 20.74
CA LEU A 3 -46.38 -28.22 20.14
C LEU A 3 -46.95 -29.58 20.59
N THR A 4 -46.08 -30.52 20.98
CA THR A 4 -46.43 -31.90 21.34
C THR A 4 -46.29 -32.19 22.84
N GLU A 5 -46.01 -31.15 23.65
CA GLU A 5 -45.83 -31.24 25.11
C GLU A 5 -44.84 -32.33 25.58
N LYS A 6 -43.96 -32.81 24.68
CA LYS A 6 -42.91 -33.76 25.05
C LYS A 6 -41.79 -33.05 25.81
N GLU A 7 -41.61 -33.43 27.08
CA GLU A 7 -40.64 -32.84 28.03
C GLU A 7 -39.21 -33.43 27.91
N HIS A 8 -39.08 -34.68 27.41
CA HIS A 8 -37.80 -35.43 27.47
C HIS A 8 -37.25 -35.86 26.11
N GLU A 9 -37.46 -35.05 25.08
CA GLU A 9 -37.03 -35.36 23.73
C GLU A 9 -35.66 -34.71 23.44
N THR A 10 -34.67 -35.52 23.07
CA THR A 10 -33.34 -35.03 22.67
C THR A 10 -33.35 -34.55 21.22
N LEU A 11 -32.41 -33.67 20.88
CA LEU A 11 -32.27 -33.18 19.50
C LEU A 11 -31.88 -34.33 18.56
N PRO A 12 -32.42 -34.39 17.33
CA PRO A 12 -31.99 -35.36 16.33
C PRO A 12 -30.47 -35.27 16.08
N ILE A 13 -29.82 -36.44 16.01
CA ILE A 13 -28.36 -36.56 15.86
C ILE A 13 -27.86 -35.84 14.59
N ASP A 14 -28.64 -35.88 13.51
CA ASP A 14 -28.31 -35.23 12.24
C ASP A 14 -28.07 -33.72 12.40
N ILE A 15 -28.97 -33.02 13.12
CA ILE A 15 -28.83 -31.58 13.38
C ILE A 15 -27.65 -31.29 14.31
N VAL A 16 -27.40 -32.14 15.31
CA VAL A 16 -26.25 -31.99 16.20
C VAL A 16 -24.93 -32.13 15.40
N LEU A 17 -24.82 -33.15 14.56
CA LEU A 17 -23.63 -33.36 13.74
C LEU A 17 -23.46 -32.23 12.72
N GLN A 18 -24.52 -31.84 12.02
CA GLN A 18 -24.48 -30.75 11.04
C GLN A 18 -24.04 -29.43 11.69
N THR A 19 -24.58 -29.09 12.86
CA THR A 19 -24.23 -27.84 13.54
C THR A 19 -22.80 -27.85 14.08
N LEU A 20 -22.34 -28.96 14.65
CA LEU A 20 -20.95 -29.10 15.12
C LEU A 20 -19.95 -29.04 13.96
N LEU A 21 -20.22 -29.73 12.85
CA LEU A 21 -19.36 -29.68 11.66
C LEU A 21 -19.31 -28.27 11.07
N SER A 22 -20.47 -27.61 10.96
CA SER A 22 -20.54 -26.23 10.46
C SER A 22 -19.77 -25.26 11.36
N PHE A 23 -19.83 -25.44 12.68
CA PHE A 23 -19.09 -24.64 13.63
C PHE A 23 -17.57 -24.81 13.45
N VAL A 24 -17.07 -26.05 13.40
CA VAL A 24 -15.64 -26.34 13.20
C VAL A 24 -15.15 -25.80 11.85
N MET A 25 -15.91 -26.02 10.77
CA MET A 25 -15.57 -25.53 9.44
C MET A 25 -15.49 -24.00 9.41
N THR A 26 -16.42 -23.32 10.09
CA THR A 26 -16.45 -21.86 10.18
C THR A 26 -15.27 -21.32 10.96
N CYS A 27 -14.95 -21.89 12.14
CA CYS A 27 -13.77 -21.51 12.90
C CYS A 27 -12.48 -21.69 12.09
N TYR A 28 -12.35 -22.84 11.41
CA TYR A 28 -11.21 -23.11 10.54
C TYR A 28 -11.10 -22.08 9.40
N GLY A 29 -12.22 -21.76 8.75
CA GLY A 29 -12.27 -20.76 7.69
C GLY A 29 -11.88 -19.37 8.17
N ILE A 30 -12.42 -18.92 9.30
CA ILE A 30 -12.13 -17.58 9.85
C ILE A 30 -10.65 -17.45 10.21
N VAL A 31 -10.06 -18.47 10.85
CA VAL A 31 -8.63 -18.44 11.21
C VAL A 31 -7.75 -18.29 9.96
N HIS A 32 -8.09 -18.95 8.85
CA HIS A 32 -7.33 -18.83 7.60
C HIS A 32 -7.62 -17.53 6.83
N ILE A 33 -8.80 -16.92 7.01
CA ILE A 33 -9.15 -15.63 6.39
C ILE A 33 -8.58 -14.44 7.18
N ALA A 34 -8.35 -14.59 8.49
CA ALA A 34 -7.88 -13.52 9.37
C ALA A 34 -6.51 -12.93 8.97
N GLY A 35 -5.78 -13.60 8.07
CA GLY A 35 -4.53 -13.14 7.51
C GLY A 35 -3.32 -13.80 8.14
N GLU A 36 -2.21 -13.73 7.42
CA GLU A 36 -0.94 -14.29 7.88
C GLU A 36 -0.28 -13.40 8.91
N PHE A 37 0.41 -14.02 9.87
CA PHE A 37 1.26 -13.29 10.79
C PHE A 37 2.46 -12.72 10.04
N LYS A 38 2.86 -11.51 10.41
CA LYS A 38 4.05 -10.84 9.90
C LYS A 38 5.17 -10.90 10.93
N ASP A 39 6.41 -11.01 10.47
CA ASP A 39 7.59 -10.99 11.33
C ASP A 39 7.65 -9.69 12.17
N MET A 40 7.99 -9.83 13.45
CA MET A 40 8.16 -8.71 14.36
C MET A 40 9.46 -7.94 14.13
N ASP A 41 10.48 -8.59 13.56
CA ASP A 41 11.78 -7.96 13.32
C ASP A 41 11.69 -6.97 12.15
N ALA A 42 11.83 -5.68 12.46
CA ALA A 42 11.84 -4.62 11.45
C ALA A 42 12.99 -4.77 10.43
N SER A 43 14.06 -5.47 10.80
CA SER A 43 15.19 -5.72 9.90
C SER A 43 14.76 -6.62 8.74
N SER A 44 13.84 -7.55 8.93
CA SER A 44 13.38 -8.49 7.89
C SER A 44 12.73 -7.74 6.71
N GLU A 45 11.98 -6.68 7.00
CA GLU A 45 11.39 -5.81 5.98
C GLU A 45 12.43 -4.98 5.23
N LEU A 46 13.49 -4.57 5.92
CA LEU A 46 14.52 -3.69 5.38
C LEU A 46 15.54 -4.44 4.51
N LYS A 47 15.69 -5.76 4.66
CA LYS A 47 16.61 -6.59 3.87
C LYS A 47 16.37 -6.49 2.35
N ASN A 48 15.13 -6.27 1.92
CA ASN A 48 14.77 -6.15 0.51
C ASN A 48 14.80 -4.69 -0.01
N LYS A 49 15.14 -3.71 0.82
CA LYS A 49 15.23 -2.29 0.43
C LYS A 49 16.66 -1.89 0.10
N THR A 50 16.87 -1.36 -1.09
CA THR A 50 18.16 -0.83 -1.55
C THR A 50 18.31 0.64 -1.21
N PHE A 51 19.54 1.11 -1.08
CA PHE A 51 19.87 2.52 -0.85
C PHE A 51 19.21 3.46 -1.89
N ASP A 52 19.06 3.04 -3.13
CA ASP A 52 18.39 3.83 -4.18
C ASP A 52 16.92 4.16 -3.84
N THR A 53 16.21 3.21 -3.22
CA THR A 53 14.81 3.41 -2.79
C THR A 53 14.71 4.31 -1.56
N LEU A 54 15.71 4.24 -0.66
CA LEU A 54 15.73 5.02 0.57
C LEU A 54 16.22 6.47 0.36
N ARG A 55 17.18 6.67 -0.55
CA ARG A 55 17.76 7.99 -0.85
C ARG A 55 16.77 8.91 -1.55
N ASN A 56 15.80 8.33 -2.24
CA ASN A 56 14.76 9.05 -2.95
C ASN A 56 13.86 9.79 -1.95
N HIS A 57 14.05 11.11 -1.80
CA HIS A 57 13.24 11.95 -0.90
C HIS A 57 12.24 12.80 -1.71
N PRO A 58 10.94 12.40 -1.79
CA PRO A 58 9.97 13.05 -2.68
C PRO A 58 9.77 14.54 -2.39
N SER A 59 9.87 14.96 -1.12
CA SER A 59 9.70 16.36 -0.75
C SER A 59 10.84 17.28 -1.24
N PHE A 60 11.96 16.72 -1.72
CA PHE A 60 13.12 17.48 -2.20
C PHE A 60 13.41 17.22 -3.68
N TYR A 61 12.40 16.84 -4.47
CA TYR A 61 12.60 16.68 -5.90
C TYR A 61 12.90 18.00 -6.60
N LEU A 62 14.01 17.98 -7.33
CA LEU A 62 14.37 19.01 -8.28
C LEU A 62 14.25 18.44 -9.70
N PHE A 63 13.39 19.04 -10.51
CA PHE A 63 13.13 18.60 -11.89
C PHE A 63 14.11 19.21 -12.91
N ASN A 64 15.13 19.92 -12.45
CA ASN A 64 16.21 20.44 -13.29
C ASN A 64 17.35 19.39 -13.41
N HIS A 65 17.06 18.27 -14.07
CA HIS A 65 18.02 17.19 -14.30
C HIS A 65 18.14 16.82 -15.79
N ARG A 66 19.17 16.04 -16.14
CA ARG A 66 19.45 15.64 -17.55
C ARG A 66 18.27 14.96 -18.25
N GLY A 67 17.47 14.19 -17.51
CA GLY A 67 16.26 13.56 -18.04
C GLY A 67 15.26 14.54 -18.67
N ARG A 68 15.25 15.82 -18.28
CA ARG A 68 14.37 16.84 -18.87
C ARG A 68 14.66 17.08 -20.36
N VAL A 69 15.89 16.90 -20.79
CA VAL A 69 16.30 17.06 -22.20
C VAL A 69 16.25 15.73 -22.93
N LEU A 70 16.67 14.65 -22.26
CA LEU A 70 16.73 13.31 -22.85
C LEU A 70 15.35 12.70 -23.11
N PHE A 71 14.35 13.01 -22.29
CA PHE A 71 13.01 12.41 -22.36
C PHE A 71 11.91 13.43 -22.71
N ARG A 72 12.27 14.59 -23.29
CA ARG A 72 11.29 15.61 -23.69
C ARG A 72 10.43 15.08 -24.85
N THR A 73 9.12 14.99 -24.65
CA THR A 73 8.19 14.76 -25.76
C THR A 73 7.95 16.06 -26.56
N PRO A 74 7.84 16.02 -27.90
CA PRO A 74 7.71 17.22 -28.74
C PRO A 74 6.52 18.14 -28.47
N LYS A 75 5.56 17.73 -27.63
CA LYS A 75 4.30 18.46 -27.36
C LYS A 75 4.32 19.30 -26.07
N GLU A 76 5.41 19.30 -25.31
CA GLU A 76 5.55 20.12 -24.10
C GLU A 76 6.16 21.50 -24.41
N GLU A 77 5.29 22.49 -24.54
CA GLU A 77 5.63 23.92 -24.42
C GLU A 77 6.36 24.16 -23.08
N PRO A 78 7.40 25.02 -23.05
CA PRO A 78 8.16 25.26 -21.84
C PRO A 78 7.26 25.88 -20.76
N SER A 79 6.99 25.16 -19.66
CA SER A 79 6.32 25.74 -18.50
C SER A 79 7.18 26.86 -17.91
N SER A 80 6.69 28.09 -18.04
CA SER A 80 7.34 29.35 -17.68
C SER A 80 7.40 29.61 -16.17
N ASN A 81 7.72 28.60 -15.35
CA ASN A 81 7.91 28.77 -13.90
C ASN A 81 9.36 28.47 -13.47
N GLN A 82 10.33 28.94 -14.27
CA GLN A 82 11.73 29.07 -13.86
C GLN A 82 12.06 30.53 -13.54
N GLN A 83 11.29 31.17 -12.67
CA GLN A 83 11.68 32.44 -12.05
C GLN A 83 12.14 32.15 -10.62
N ALA A 84 13.44 31.85 -10.44
CA ALA A 84 14.20 32.20 -9.23
C ALA A 84 15.67 31.75 -9.33
N LEU A 85 16.41 32.26 -10.32
CA LEU A 85 17.77 32.74 -10.06
C LEU A 85 18.17 33.68 -11.20
N PRO A 86 18.48 34.96 -10.93
CA PRO A 86 18.99 35.83 -11.97
C PRO A 86 20.33 35.27 -12.47
N ASN A 87 20.39 34.92 -13.76
CA ASN A 87 21.64 34.56 -14.41
C ASN A 87 22.64 35.71 -14.20
N PRO A 88 23.77 35.51 -13.50
CA PRO A 88 24.72 36.58 -13.20
C PRO A 88 25.36 37.17 -14.47
N LEU A 89 25.31 36.41 -15.58
CA LEU A 89 25.78 36.85 -16.89
C LEU A 89 24.90 37.93 -17.54
N ARG A 90 23.64 38.09 -17.11
CA ARG A 90 22.74 39.15 -17.61
C ARG A 90 23.01 40.49 -16.96
N LEU A 91 23.56 40.52 -15.73
CA LEU A 91 23.87 41.75 -15.01
C LEU A 91 25.04 42.52 -15.67
N ARG A 92 26.01 41.80 -16.26
CA ARG A 92 27.20 42.39 -16.88
C ARG A 92 26.95 43.08 -18.22
N LYS A 93 25.77 42.91 -18.80
CA LYS A 93 25.39 43.49 -20.11
C LYS A 93 24.71 44.86 -20.00
N LEU A 94 24.54 45.39 -18.79
CA LEU A 94 23.89 46.67 -18.51
C LEU A 94 24.86 47.80 -18.09
N GLU A 95 26.18 47.56 -18.16
CA GLU A 95 27.22 48.53 -17.75
C GLU A 95 27.90 49.28 -18.91
N HIS A 96 27.30 49.38 -20.09
CA HIS A 96 27.79 50.24 -21.17
C HIS A 96 26.66 50.94 -21.92
#